data_AF-A0A1Z8URK8-F1
#
_entry.id   AF-A0A1Z8URK8-F1
#
_cell.length_a   1.000
_cell.length_b   1.000
_cell.length_c   1.000
_cell.angle_alpha   90.00
_cell.angle_beta   90.00
_cell.angle_gamma   90.00
#
_symmetry.space_group_name_H-M   'P 1'
#
loop_
_entity.id
_entity.type
_entity.pdbx_description
1 polymer ?
#
loop_
_entity_poly.entity_id
_entity_poly.type
_entity_poly.pdbx_seq_one_letter_code
_entity_poly.pdbx_strand_id
1 'polypeptide(L)'
;MVVDSYRGVDQPTIKVNAKSKSVMLQLPTRHKPADAWKQWADEIAAKSDIINGFDESIMKVVPYTVPQEFGPDLGPHISIVPAQEWDTLDEEQKKSLQRFHDTQKPMSIKLNEMIGNGNNLYFLNGNPANDCKTNGPIIIAAQIPTDVVETLNTIRTGMSLERFKQDYHPHISIAKITGKQGHAKFRETYMTNWPKSFPPPITDLNKMLPIC
;
A
#
# COMPACT_ATOMS: atom_id res chain seq x y z
N MET A 1 26.52 -11.24 3.88
CA MET A 1 26.06 -12.63 4.11
C MET A 1 24.71 -12.76 3.44
N VAL A 2 24.68 -13.39 2.27
CA VAL A 2 23.48 -13.57 1.45
C VAL A 2 22.79 -14.80 1.97
N VAL A 3 21.57 -14.67 2.49
CA VAL A 3 20.81 -15.82 3.00
C VAL A 3 19.46 -15.87 2.30
N ASP A 4 19.32 -16.98 1.59
CA ASP A 4 18.12 -17.64 1.09
C ASP A 4 17.38 -17.05 -0.11
N SER A 5 17.57 -17.75 -1.25
CA SER A 5 16.60 -17.84 -2.32
C SER A 5 15.26 -18.37 -1.79
N TYR A 6 14.29 -17.47 -1.61
CA TYR A 6 12.93 -17.77 -1.19
C TYR A 6 12.16 -18.55 -2.27
N ARG A 7 12.31 -19.87 -2.31
CA ARG A 7 11.40 -20.79 -3.00
C ARG A 7 10.46 -21.40 -1.97
N GLY A 8 9.15 -21.15 -2.07
CA GLY A 8 8.16 -22.02 -1.43
C GLY A 8 6.98 -21.41 -0.68
N VAL A 9 6.55 -20.15 -0.92
CA VAL A 9 5.23 -19.70 -0.44
C VAL A 9 4.46 -19.00 -1.57
N ASP A 10 3.48 -19.74 -2.07
CA ASP A 10 2.28 -19.47 -2.86
C ASP A 10 2.10 -18.09 -3.50
N GLN A 11 1.88 -18.10 -4.81
CA GLN A 11 1.80 -16.91 -5.67
C GLN A 11 0.83 -15.82 -5.18
N PRO A 12 1.02 -14.56 -5.62
CA PRO A 12 0.06 -13.51 -5.38
C PRO A 12 -1.33 -13.92 -5.89
N THR A 13 -2.34 -13.65 -5.06
CA THR A 13 -3.74 -13.94 -5.39
C THR A 13 -4.51 -12.65 -5.54
N ILE A 14 -5.34 -12.55 -6.57
CA ILE A 14 -6.31 -11.47 -6.64
C ILE A 14 -7.34 -11.70 -5.53
N LYS A 15 -7.82 -10.64 -4.90
CA LYS A 15 -8.90 -10.66 -3.91
C LYS A 15 -9.87 -9.55 -4.25
N VAL A 16 -11.15 -9.91 -4.29
CA VAL A 16 -12.24 -8.94 -4.41
C VAL A 16 -12.79 -8.71 -3.01
N ASN A 17 -12.75 -7.47 -2.53
CA ASN A 17 -13.32 -7.10 -1.25
C ASN A 17 -14.44 -6.08 -1.48
N ALA A 18 -15.66 -6.62 -1.61
CA ALA A 18 -16.87 -5.83 -1.82
C ALA A 18 -17.16 -4.83 -0.69
N LYS A 19 -16.74 -5.13 0.55
CA LYS A 19 -16.93 -4.23 1.70
C LYS A 19 -16.07 -2.97 1.58
N SER A 20 -14.80 -3.14 1.21
CA SER A 20 -13.90 -2.03 0.87
C SER A 20 -14.09 -1.48 -0.55
N LYS A 21 -15.01 -2.09 -1.32
CA LYS A 21 -15.22 -1.80 -2.74
C LYS A 21 -13.92 -1.85 -3.55
N SER A 22 -13.07 -2.84 -3.37
CA SER A 22 -11.77 -2.86 -4.03
C SER A 22 -11.40 -4.23 -4.60
N VAL A 23 -10.52 -4.20 -5.60
CA VAL A 23 -9.81 -5.38 -6.10
C VAL A 23 -8.35 -5.23 -5.78
N MET A 24 -7.78 -6.21 -5.10
CA MET A 24 -6.42 -6.17 -4.61
C MET A 24 -5.65 -7.38 -5.11
N LEU A 25 -4.37 -7.20 -5.42
CA LEU A 25 -3.41 -8.28 -5.55
C LEU A 25 -2.78 -8.51 -4.18
N GLN A 26 -3.26 -9.53 -3.47
CA GLN A 26 -2.68 -9.96 -2.20
C GLN A 26 -1.35 -10.66 -2.47
N LEU A 27 -0.31 -10.26 -1.75
CA LEU A 27 1.02 -10.79 -1.87
C LEU A 27 1.22 -11.98 -0.91
N PRO A 28 2.02 -12.99 -1.28
CA PRO A 28 2.36 -14.06 -0.35
C PRO A 28 2.93 -13.53 0.94
N THR A 29 2.41 -14.02 2.06
CA THR A 29 3.07 -13.86 3.36
C THR A 29 3.11 -15.20 4.07
N ARG A 30 4.24 -15.48 4.73
CA ARG A 30 4.40 -16.68 5.58
C ARG A 30 3.71 -16.53 6.94
N HIS A 31 3.47 -15.29 7.31
CA HIS A 31 2.94 -14.90 8.60
C HIS A 31 1.49 -14.45 8.45
N LYS A 32 0.78 -14.35 9.57
CA LYS A 32 -0.51 -13.66 9.54
C LYS A 32 -0.28 -12.21 9.10
N PRO A 33 -1.25 -11.58 8.42
CA PRO A 33 -1.16 -10.18 8.00
C PRO A 33 -0.55 -9.23 9.04
N ALA A 34 -1.07 -9.25 10.27
CA ALA A 34 -0.59 -8.41 11.37
C ALA A 34 0.90 -8.61 11.70
N ASP A 35 1.39 -9.85 11.63
CA ASP A 35 2.78 -10.18 11.91
C ASP A 35 3.70 -9.70 10.76
N ALA A 36 3.24 -9.80 9.51
CA ALA A 36 3.96 -9.28 8.35
C ALA A 36 4.09 -7.75 8.41
N TRP A 37 3.00 -7.05 8.76
CA TRP A 37 3.02 -5.60 8.97
C TRP A 37 3.97 -5.19 10.09
N LYS A 38 3.98 -5.95 11.18
CA LYS A 38 4.89 -5.71 12.30
C LYS A 38 6.35 -5.90 11.88
N GLN A 39 6.67 -7.02 11.23
CA GLN A 39 8.03 -7.31 10.78
C GLN A 39 8.56 -6.17 9.90
N TRP A 40 7.78 -5.73 8.91
CA TRP A 40 8.20 -4.64 8.04
C TRP A 40 8.37 -3.31 8.75
N ALA A 41 7.48 -2.98 9.68
CA ALA A 41 7.65 -1.78 10.49
C ALA A 41 8.92 -1.83 11.35
N ASP A 42 9.24 -2.98 11.95
CA ASP A 42 10.45 -3.17 12.74
C ASP A 42 11.71 -3.06 11.85
N GLU A 43 11.69 -3.64 10.64
CA GLU A 43 12.80 -3.56 9.67
C GLU A 43 13.04 -2.12 9.18
N ILE A 44 11.98 -1.36 8.94
CA ILE A 44 12.08 0.06 8.56
C ILE A 44 12.51 0.91 9.75
N ALA A 45 12.00 0.64 10.95
CA ALA A 45 12.41 1.34 12.17
C ALA A 45 13.90 1.15 12.47
N ALA A 46 14.46 -0.03 12.19
CA ALA A 46 15.88 -0.32 12.35
C ALA A 46 16.79 0.41 11.34
N LYS A 47 16.19 1.03 10.31
CA LYS A 47 16.86 1.81 9.26
C LYS A 47 16.30 3.24 9.18
N SER A 48 15.85 3.79 10.31
CA SER A 48 15.25 5.14 10.39
C SER A 48 16.19 6.23 9.88
N ASP A 49 17.50 6.02 9.93
CA ASP A 49 18.54 6.91 9.42
C ASP A 49 18.46 7.15 7.90
N ILE A 50 17.85 6.23 7.14
CA ILE A 50 17.63 6.40 5.69
C ILE A 50 16.37 7.21 5.37
N ILE A 51 15.52 7.48 6.38
CA ILE A 51 14.29 8.24 6.23
C ILE A 51 14.62 9.73 6.41
N ASN A 52 14.83 10.43 5.30
CA ASN A 52 15.12 11.86 5.33
C ASN A 52 13.99 12.65 6.03
N GLY A 53 14.36 13.51 6.99
CA GLY A 53 13.43 14.27 7.83
C GLY A 53 12.86 13.50 9.03
N PHE A 54 13.27 12.24 9.22
CA PHE A 54 12.88 11.48 10.40
C PHE A 54 13.67 11.92 11.63
N ASP A 55 12.96 12.28 12.69
CA ASP A 55 13.54 12.63 13.99
C ASP A 55 13.07 11.61 15.03
N GLU A 56 13.97 10.70 15.39
CA GLU A 56 13.73 9.65 16.37
C GLU A 56 13.31 10.17 17.74
N SER A 57 13.60 11.42 18.11
CA SER A 57 13.21 11.97 19.40
C SER A 57 11.69 12.19 19.50
N ILE A 58 11.03 12.44 18.36
CA ILE A 58 9.61 12.80 18.28
C ILE A 58 8.78 11.81 17.46
N MET A 59 9.40 11.04 16.56
CA MET A 59 8.73 10.14 15.63
C MET A 59 8.94 8.68 15.99
N LYS A 60 8.05 7.84 15.47
CA LYS A 60 8.18 6.38 15.47
C LYS A 60 7.57 5.80 14.20
N VAL A 61 8.17 4.72 13.73
CA VAL A 61 7.58 3.85 12.71
C VAL A 61 6.69 2.84 13.43
N VAL A 62 5.50 2.61 12.89
CA VAL A 62 4.51 1.68 13.44
C VAL A 62 3.91 0.83 12.32
N PRO A 63 3.47 -0.40 12.63
CA PRO A 63 2.80 -1.25 11.64
C PRO A 63 1.56 -0.58 11.09
N TYR A 64 1.28 -0.86 9.82
CA TYR A 64 0.01 -0.51 9.21
C TYR A 64 -1.11 -1.33 9.88
N THR A 65 -2.22 -0.69 10.20
CA THR A 65 -3.44 -1.37 10.67
C THR A 65 -4.54 -1.17 9.65
N VAL A 66 -5.22 -2.27 9.29
CA VAL A 66 -6.43 -2.24 8.47
C VAL A 66 -7.65 -2.15 9.41
N PRO A 67 -8.45 -1.07 9.35
CA PRO A 67 -9.68 -0.95 10.13
C PRO A 67 -10.69 -2.04 9.75
N GLN A 68 -11.40 -2.61 10.74
CA GLN A 68 -12.35 -3.70 10.49
C GLN A 68 -13.51 -3.31 9.55
N GLU A 69 -13.89 -2.04 9.51
CA GLU A 69 -14.88 -1.53 8.57
C GLU A 69 -14.46 -1.68 7.10
N PHE A 70 -13.16 -1.78 6.81
CA PHE A 70 -12.64 -2.03 5.45
C PHE A 70 -12.56 -3.53 5.12
N GLY A 71 -12.98 -4.40 6.05
CA GLY A 71 -13.02 -5.84 5.83
C GLY A 71 -11.80 -6.56 6.43
N PRO A 72 -11.59 -7.83 6.05
CA PRO A 72 -10.47 -8.59 6.57
C PRO A 72 -9.15 -7.97 6.13
N ASP A 73 -8.17 -7.97 7.04
CA ASP A 73 -6.80 -7.63 6.68
C ASP A 73 -6.24 -8.71 5.74
N LEU A 74 -5.98 -8.32 4.50
CA LEU A 74 -5.39 -9.19 3.49
C LEU A 74 -3.87 -9.25 3.60
N GLY A 75 -3.26 -8.52 4.54
CA GLY A 75 -1.82 -8.35 4.59
C GLY A 75 -1.33 -7.51 3.42
N PRO A 76 -0.03 -7.55 3.13
CA PRO A 76 0.57 -6.85 2.00
C PRO A 76 -0.18 -7.06 0.69
N HIS A 77 -0.59 -5.96 0.07
CA HIS A 77 -1.35 -6.00 -1.17
C HIS A 77 -1.09 -4.76 -2.03
N ILE A 78 -1.47 -4.88 -3.30
CA ILE A 78 -1.47 -3.80 -4.28
C ILE A 78 -2.91 -3.59 -4.74
N SER A 79 -3.43 -2.37 -4.71
CA SER A 79 -4.75 -2.09 -5.27
C SER A 79 -4.70 -2.19 -6.81
N ILE A 80 -5.49 -3.11 -7.38
CA ILE A 80 -5.74 -3.20 -8.82
C ILE A 80 -6.87 -2.24 -9.19
N VAL A 81 -7.96 -2.24 -8.40
CA VAL A 81 -9.09 -1.32 -8.50
C VAL A 81 -9.24 -0.64 -7.14
N PRO A 82 -8.87 0.64 -7.01
CA PRO A 82 -9.06 1.38 -5.77
C PRO A 82 -10.55 1.64 -5.52
N ALA A 83 -10.91 1.87 -4.25
CA ALA A 83 -12.31 1.99 -3.81
C ALA A 83 -13.15 3.01 -4.61
N GLN A 84 -12.50 4.09 -5.04
CA GLN A 84 -13.12 5.18 -5.79
C GLN A 84 -13.49 4.77 -7.22
N GLU A 85 -12.73 3.87 -7.84
CA GLU A 85 -13.01 3.39 -9.19
C GLU A 85 -14.14 2.35 -9.19
N TRP A 86 -14.34 1.63 -8.08
CA TRP A 86 -15.33 0.55 -8.01
C TRP A 86 -16.77 1.01 -8.25
N ASP A 87 -17.16 2.16 -7.71
CA ASP A 87 -18.51 2.69 -7.90
C ASP A 87 -18.75 3.22 -9.32
N THR A 88 -17.67 3.43 -10.10
CA THR A 88 -17.77 3.77 -11.52
C THR A 88 -17.92 2.54 -12.42
N LEU A 89 -17.76 1.33 -11.86
CA LEU A 89 -17.91 0.09 -12.59
C LEU A 89 -19.39 -0.30 -12.73
N ASP A 90 -19.76 -0.76 -13.91
CA ASP A 90 -21.05 -1.40 -14.14
C ASP A 90 -21.10 -2.82 -13.54
N GLU A 91 -22.30 -3.42 -13.49
CA GLU A 91 -22.51 -4.74 -12.90
C GLU A 91 -21.84 -5.87 -13.70
N GLU A 92 -21.69 -5.73 -15.02
CA GLU A 92 -21.00 -6.73 -15.83
C GLU A 92 -19.48 -6.67 -15.63
N GLN A 93 -18.91 -5.47 -15.43
CA GLN A 93 -17.53 -5.27 -15.02
C GLN A 93 -17.29 -5.90 -13.64
N LYS A 94 -18.14 -5.62 -12.64
CA LYS A 94 -18.04 -6.25 -11.30
C LYS A 94 -18.11 -7.78 -11.36
N LYS A 95 -19.03 -8.34 -12.16
CA LYS A 95 -19.11 -9.80 -12.39
C LYS A 95 -17.89 -10.35 -13.12
N SER A 96 -17.33 -9.59 -14.06
CA SER A 96 -16.13 -9.99 -14.80
C SER A 96 -14.90 -10.00 -13.90
N LEU A 97 -14.78 -9.05 -12.97
CA LEU A 97 -13.76 -9.04 -11.92
C LEU A 97 -13.82 -10.32 -11.08
N GLN A 98 -15.03 -10.72 -10.68
CA GLN A 98 -15.23 -11.94 -9.90
C GLN A 98 -14.85 -13.20 -10.69
N ARG A 99 -15.10 -13.25 -11.99
CA ARG A 99 -14.71 -14.38 -12.88
C ARG A 99 -13.22 -14.40 -13.20
N PHE A 100 -12.59 -13.23 -13.33
CA PHE A 100 -11.16 -13.10 -13.61
C PHE A 100 -10.32 -13.72 -12.49
N HIS A 101 -10.75 -13.55 -11.23
CA HIS A 101 -10.15 -14.19 -10.05
C HIS A 101 -9.95 -15.71 -10.23
N ASP A 102 -10.92 -16.40 -10.82
CA ASP A 102 -10.94 -17.87 -10.88
C ASP A 102 -10.07 -18.46 -12.01
N THR A 103 -9.53 -17.61 -12.90
CA THR A 103 -8.85 -18.06 -14.14
C THR A 103 -7.36 -17.72 -14.20
N GLN A 104 -6.82 -16.99 -13.22
CA GLN A 104 -5.43 -16.54 -13.26
C GLN A 104 -4.42 -17.65 -12.97
N LYS A 105 -3.33 -17.65 -13.76
CA LYS A 105 -2.15 -18.48 -13.51
C LYS A 105 -1.27 -17.87 -12.42
N PRO A 106 -0.47 -18.70 -11.75
CA PRO A 106 0.73 -18.29 -11.03
C PRO A 106 1.45 -17.03 -11.53
N MET A 107 1.43 -15.95 -10.75
CA MET A 107 2.36 -14.83 -10.95
C MET A 107 3.51 -14.92 -9.95
N SER A 108 4.74 -14.59 -10.37
CA SER A 108 5.89 -14.54 -9.46
C SER A 108 6.28 -13.07 -9.27
N ILE A 109 5.82 -12.45 -8.19
CA ILE A 109 6.30 -11.13 -7.77
C ILE A 109 7.41 -11.33 -6.73
N LYS A 110 8.63 -10.88 -7.04
CA LYS A 110 9.77 -10.95 -6.12
C LYS A 110 9.80 -9.73 -5.20
N LEU A 111 9.09 -9.82 -4.06
CA LEU A 111 8.94 -8.70 -3.14
C LEU A 111 10.23 -8.30 -2.40
N ASN A 112 11.14 -9.25 -2.17
CA ASN A 112 12.25 -9.09 -1.23
C ASN A 112 13.33 -8.09 -1.70
N GLU A 113 13.34 -7.75 -2.99
CA GLU A 113 14.24 -6.74 -3.55
C GLU A 113 13.69 -5.30 -3.36
N MET A 114 12.42 -5.14 -2.98
CA MET A 114 11.75 -3.83 -2.93
C MET A 114 12.00 -3.05 -1.63
N ILE A 115 12.16 -3.74 -0.48
CA ILE A 115 12.28 -3.12 0.86
C ILE A 115 13.76 -2.95 1.26
N GLY A 116 14.66 -3.79 0.74
CA GLY A 116 16.03 -3.93 1.25
C GLY A 116 16.90 -2.68 1.17
N ASN A 117 16.70 -1.83 0.16
CA ASN A 117 17.65 -0.75 -0.21
C ASN A 117 17.15 0.68 0.04
N GLY A 118 15.94 0.89 0.59
CA GLY A 118 15.41 2.24 0.91
C GLY A 118 15.09 3.14 -0.30
N ASN A 119 15.78 2.98 -1.42
CA ASN A 119 15.67 3.82 -2.63
C ASN A 119 14.31 3.74 -3.35
N ASN A 120 13.49 2.74 -3.01
CA ASN A 120 12.16 2.56 -3.59
C ASN A 120 11.03 3.00 -2.64
N LEU A 121 11.38 3.57 -1.48
CA LEU A 121 10.40 4.03 -0.51
C LEU A 121 10.01 5.48 -0.80
N TYR A 122 8.72 5.76 -0.65
CA TYR A 122 8.19 7.11 -0.70
C TYR A 122 7.06 7.25 0.31
N PHE A 123 6.65 8.50 0.58
CA PHE A 123 5.76 8.81 1.70
C PHE A 123 4.46 9.40 1.18
N LEU A 124 3.32 8.83 1.58
CA LEU A 124 2.00 9.36 1.25
C LEU A 124 1.35 9.98 2.48
N ASN A 125 0.64 11.08 2.29
CA ASN A 125 -0.22 11.63 3.34
C ASN A 125 -1.49 10.78 3.45
N GLY A 126 -1.68 10.19 4.62
CA GLY A 126 -2.93 9.53 4.99
C GLY A 126 -4.07 10.54 5.16
N ASN A 127 -5.30 10.04 5.02
CA ASN A 127 -6.50 10.83 5.28
C ASN A 127 -6.63 11.10 6.80
N PRO A 128 -6.73 12.38 7.26
CA PRO A 128 -6.89 12.74 8.67
C PRO A 128 -8.02 11.98 9.38
N ALA A 129 -9.13 11.70 8.69
CA ALA A 129 -10.27 10.97 9.24
C ALA A 129 -9.94 9.52 9.64
N ASN A 130 -8.84 8.97 9.12
CA ASN A 130 -8.42 7.58 9.33
C ASN A 130 -7.13 7.44 10.15
N ASP A 131 -6.54 8.52 10.63
CA ASP A 131 -5.25 8.46 11.35
C ASP A 131 -5.32 7.59 12.60
N CYS A 132 -6.39 7.76 13.39
CA CYS A 132 -6.59 6.99 14.61
C CYS A 132 -6.82 5.50 14.36
N LYS A 133 -7.29 5.14 13.16
CA LYS A 133 -7.61 3.76 12.77
C LYS A 133 -6.46 3.07 12.03
N THR A 134 -5.58 3.86 11.42
CA THR A 134 -4.46 3.37 10.57
C THR A 134 -3.09 3.64 11.19
N ASN A 135 -3.04 3.96 12.49
CA ASN A 135 -1.83 4.25 13.29
C ASN A 135 -1.00 5.47 12.90
N GLY A 136 -1.43 6.28 11.94
CA GLY A 136 -0.77 7.55 11.71
C GLY A 136 -0.98 8.16 10.35
N PRO A 137 -0.47 9.40 10.21
CA PRO A 137 -0.82 10.24 9.10
C PRO A 137 0.14 10.17 7.92
N ILE A 138 1.30 9.50 8.05
CA ILE A 138 2.23 9.30 6.95
C ILE A 138 2.32 7.80 6.67
N ILE A 139 2.04 7.40 5.44
CA ILE A 139 2.21 6.04 4.95
C ILE A 139 3.59 5.94 4.33
N ILE A 140 4.38 4.94 4.75
CA ILE A 140 5.58 4.53 4.05
C ILE A 140 5.14 3.52 2.98
N ALA A 141 5.35 3.85 1.72
CA ALA A 141 4.99 3.02 0.58
C ALA A 141 6.22 2.59 -0.21
N ALA A 142 6.19 1.40 -0.79
CA ALA A 142 7.18 0.99 -1.79
C ALA A 142 6.64 1.17 -3.20
N GLN A 143 7.47 1.76 -4.06
CA GLN A 143 7.26 1.80 -5.49
C GLN A 143 7.36 0.40 -6.07
N ILE A 144 6.43 0.08 -6.96
CA ILE A 144 6.36 -1.22 -7.64
C ILE A 144 7.25 -1.19 -8.90
N PRO A 145 8.04 -2.25 -9.16
CA PRO A 145 8.81 -2.40 -10.40
C PRO A 145 7.95 -2.27 -11.67
N THR A 146 8.52 -1.71 -12.75
CA THR A 146 7.80 -1.45 -14.00
C THR A 146 7.18 -2.71 -14.62
N ASP A 147 7.86 -3.85 -14.56
CA ASP A 147 7.34 -5.15 -15.04
C ASP A 147 6.10 -5.62 -14.27
N VAL A 148 6.07 -5.39 -12.95
CA VAL A 148 4.88 -5.65 -12.12
C VAL A 148 3.76 -4.66 -12.48
N VAL A 149 4.08 -3.38 -12.74
CA VAL A 149 3.07 -2.40 -13.24
C VAL A 149 2.47 -2.84 -14.57
N GLU A 150 3.28 -3.33 -15.51
CA GLU A 150 2.79 -3.87 -16.79
C GLU A 150 1.91 -5.11 -16.62
N THR A 151 2.25 -5.95 -15.65
CA THR A 151 1.43 -7.10 -15.27
C THR A 151 0.07 -6.65 -14.72
N LEU A 152 0.05 -5.65 -13.83
CA LEU A 152 -1.20 -5.08 -13.31
C LEU A 152 -2.02 -4.39 -14.43
N ASN A 153 -1.38 -3.73 -15.38
CA ASN A 153 -2.05 -3.15 -16.55
C ASN A 153 -2.68 -4.23 -17.43
N THR A 154 -2.00 -5.37 -17.62
CA THR A 154 -2.55 -6.52 -18.34
C THR A 154 -3.78 -7.08 -17.63
N ILE A 155 -3.73 -7.17 -16.30
CA ILE A 155 -4.88 -7.57 -15.48
C ILE A 155 -6.03 -6.58 -15.66
N ARG A 156 -5.78 -5.28 -15.52
CA ARG A 156 -6.79 -4.23 -15.71
C ARG A 156 -7.42 -4.30 -17.10
N THR A 157 -6.63 -4.44 -18.15
CA THR A 157 -7.15 -4.60 -19.53
C THR A 157 -7.99 -5.87 -19.67
N GLY A 158 -7.55 -6.99 -19.10
CA GLY A 158 -8.34 -8.24 -19.07
C GLY A 158 -9.65 -8.14 -18.28
N MET A 159 -9.76 -7.15 -17.40
CA MET A 159 -10.96 -6.79 -16.65
C MET A 159 -11.79 -5.69 -17.34
N SER A 160 -11.46 -5.30 -18.58
CA SER A 160 -12.08 -4.18 -19.30
C SER A 160 -11.97 -2.84 -18.57
N LEU A 161 -10.86 -2.66 -17.83
CA LEU A 161 -10.50 -1.41 -17.17
C LEU A 161 -9.40 -0.70 -17.95
N GLU A 162 -9.41 0.64 -17.88
CA GLU A 162 -8.29 1.44 -18.36
C GLU A 162 -7.00 1.09 -17.61
N ARG A 163 -5.86 1.23 -18.27
CA ARG A 163 -4.54 1.10 -17.63
C ARG A 163 -4.38 2.15 -16.54
N PHE A 164 -3.46 1.93 -15.60
CA PHE A 164 -3.08 2.98 -14.66
C PHE A 164 -2.57 4.21 -15.43
N LYS A 165 -3.01 5.39 -15.00
CA LYS A 165 -2.55 6.66 -15.55
C LYS A 165 -1.06 6.86 -15.22
N GLN A 166 -0.35 7.62 -16.05
CA GLN A 166 1.10 7.86 -15.86
C GLN A 166 1.45 8.53 -14.53
N ASP A 167 0.52 9.32 -13.99
CA ASP A 167 0.62 10.01 -12.70
C ASP A 167 0.15 9.16 -11.51
N TYR A 168 -0.46 7.99 -11.77
CA TYR A 168 -0.82 7.04 -10.73
C TYR A 168 0.26 5.97 -10.57
N HIS A 169 0.85 5.91 -9.39
CA HIS A 169 1.83 4.90 -9.03
C HIS A 169 1.17 3.85 -8.12
N PRO A 170 0.85 2.65 -8.64
CA PRO A 170 0.42 1.56 -7.79
C PRO A 170 1.55 1.25 -6.80
N HIS A 171 1.18 0.90 -5.57
CA HIS A 171 2.13 0.76 -4.48
C HIS A 171 1.69 -0.25 -3.44
N ILE A 172 2.64 -0.57 -2.58
CA ILE A 172 2.42 -1.38 -1.39
C ILE A 172 2.60 -0.44 -0.20
N SER A 173 1.56 -0.29 0.63
CA SER A 173 1.72 0.33 1.95
C SER A 173 2.52 -0.62 2.83
N ILE A 174 3.60 -0.16 3.46
CA ILE A 174 4.49 -0.99 4.26
C ILE A 174 4.28 -0.74 5.74
N ALA A 175 4.37 0.53 6.14
CA ALA A 175 4.33 0.97 7.52
C ALA A 175 3.80 2.40 7.61
N LYS A 176 3.76 2.94 8.82
CA LYS A 176 3.28 4.28 9.11
C LYS A 176 4.30 5.03 9.95
N ILE A 177 4.44 6.34 9.70
CA ILE A 177 5.16 7.25 10.59
C ILE A 177 4.13 8.04 11.40
N THR A 178 4.36 8.11 12.71
CA THR A 178 3.52 8.87 13.64
C THR A 178 4.38 9.47 14.76
N GLY A 179 3.78 10.35 15.56
CA GLY A 179 4.47 10.93 16.72
C GLY A 179 4.49 9.99 17.91
N LYS A 180 5.58 10.03 18.68
CA LYS A 180 5.66 9.38 20.01
C LYS A 180 4.60 9.93 20.97
N GLN A 181 4.17 11.17 20.77
CA GLN A 181 3.09 11.83 21.52
C GLN A 181 1.69 11.65 20.91
N GLY A 182 1.55 10.78 19.89
CA GLY A 182 0.28 10.50 19.21
C GLY A 182 0.13 11.16 17.84
N HIS A 183 -0.79 10.63 17.03
CA HIS A 183 -0.97 11.02 15.63
C HIS A 183 -1.55 12.44 15.46
N ALA A 184 -2.48 12.86 16.33
CA ALA A 184 -3.13 14.17 16.23
C ALA A 184 -2.11 15.31 16.42
N LYS A 185 -1.37 15.29 17.53
CA LYS A 185 -0.29 16.25 17.78
C LYS A 185 0.80 16.19 16.71
N PHE A 186 1.09 15.00 16.21
CA PHE A 186 2.06 14.84 15.12
C PHE A 186 1.62 15.55 13.84
N ARG A 187 0.36 15.37 13.43
CA ARG A 187 -0.21 16.03 12.25
C ARG A 187 -0.23 17.54 12.40
N GLU A 188 -0.71 18.07 13.53
CA GLU A 188 -0.78 19.51 13.76
C GLU A 188 0.60 20.18 13.77
N THR A 189 1.57 19.54 14.42
CA THR A 189 2.85 20.19 14.75
C THR A 189 3.92 19.96 13.69
N TYR A 190 3.98 18.76 13.11
CA TYR A 190 5.16 18.34 12.32
C TYR A 190 4.84 18.11 10.85
N MET A 191 3.60 17.76 10.48
CA MET A 191 3.26 17.60 9.06
C MET A 191 3.24 18.93 8.29
N THR A 192 2.93 20.04 8.95
CA THR A 192 2.95 21.38 8.34
C THR A 192 4.34 21.76 7.82
N ASN A 193 5.40 21.24 8.47
CA ASN A 193 6.81 21.48 8.17
C ASN A 193 7.55 20.26 7.62
N TRP A 194 6.87 19.11 7.48
CA TRP A 194 7.45 17.92 6.86
C TRP A 194 7.90 18.26 5.44
N PRO A 195 9.09 17.79 4.98
CA PRO A 195 9.61 18.19 3.69
C PRO A 195 8.57 17.97 2.58
N LYS A 196 8.08 19.09 2.01
CA LYS A 196 7.17 19.13 0.86
C LYS A 196 7.85 18.68 -0.44
N SER A 197 9.16 18.46 -0.40
CA SER A 197 10.07 18.30 -1.54
C SER A 197 10.57 16.86 -1.76
N PHE A 198 9.96 15.85 -1.14
CA PHE A 198 10.02 14.51 -1.74
C PHE A 198 9.33 14.55 -3.13
N PRO A 199 9.76 13.78 -4.15
CA PRO A 199 9.07 13.76 -5.44
C PRO A 199 7.57 13.60 -5.18
N PRO A 200 6.69 14.39 -5.82
CA PRO A 200 5.32 14.56 -5.38
C PRO A 200 4.70 13.16 -5.22
N PRO A 201 4.46 12.72 -3.98
CA PRO A 201 3.63 11.55 -3.74
C PRO A 201 2.27 11.87 -4.35
N ILE A 202 1.42 10.89 -4.64
CA ILE A 202 -0.01 11.18 -4.90
C ILE A 202 -0.49 12.04 -3.72
N THR A 203 -0.62 13.36 -3.96
CA THR A 203 -0.31 14.36 -2.89
C THR A 203 -1.38 14.44 -1.81
N ASP A 204 -2.48 13.72 -2.01
CA ASP A 204 -3.56 13.61 -1.05
C ASP A 204 -4.48 12.47 -1.51
N LEU A 205 -4.76 11.48 -0.65
CA LEU A 205 -5.85 10.53 -0.93
C LEU A 205 -7.21 11.24 -1.06
N ASN A 206 -7.37 12.45 -0.49
CA ASN A 206 -8.56 13.29 -0.66
C ASN A 206 -8.63 14.00 -2.02
N LYS A 207 -7.50 14.16 -2.75
CA LYS A 207 -7.50 14.72 -4.11
C LYS A 207 -7.93 13.71 -5.18
N MET A 208 -8.17 12.46 -4.80
CA MET A 208 -8.71 11.40 -5.67
C MET A 208 -10.25 11.23 -5.53
N LEU A 209 -10.94 12.20 -4.94
CA LEU A 209 -12.40 12.23 -4.87
C LEU A 209 -12.94 13.44 -5.67
N PRO A 210 -14.02 13.28 -6.47
CA PRO A 210 -14.86 14.43 -6.77
C PRO A 210 -15.43 14.93 -5.44
N ILE A 211 -15.20 16.19 -5.15
CA ILE A 211 -15.94 16.91 -4.11
C ILE A 211 -17.41 16.89 -4.53
N CYS A 212 -18.29 16.37 -3.68
CA CYS A 212 -19.70 16.76 -3.68
C CYS A 212 -19.83 18.12 -3.00
#